data_AF-A0A2W0BBX9-F1
#
_entry.id   AF-A0A2W0BBX9-F1
#
_cell.length_a   1.000
_cell.length_b   1.000
_cell.length_c   1.000
_cell.angle_alpha   90.00
_cell.angle_beta   90.00
_cell.angle_gamma   90.00
#
_symmetry.space_group_name_H-M   'P 1'
#
loop_
_entity.id
_entity.type
_entity.pdbx_description
1 polymer ?
#
loop_
_entity_poly.entity_id
_entity_poly.type
_entity_poly.pdbx_seq_one_letter_code
_entity_poly.pdbx_strand_id
1 'polypeptide(L)'
;MARRKVCNHFVWLVEAMALVIASSGIGLAQEAGSIDLRQITRRMGLRRPPARPGDPTDRRGSTSRIHNCGRVENRPVVRTTLVSLDREEYQVNDEPTFEVRITNLGSLPVKIPFSPHLADLQPEDPSRKFSYSELMVSLWIGGATWSSNMGGDVVLYGSEGNPGTMLTLQPGEWAEIIGKGHIRGPDSISQVRLARDPMTRMNAEIEIYQDQTLITSSDSATVSNEFCLIEKQGPNVNVKIK
;
A
#
# COMPACT_ATOMS: atom_id res chain seq x y z
N MET A 1 -43.20 39.21 -61.04
CA MET A 1 -43.25 37.92 -60.33
C MET A 1 -41.85 37.54 -59.90
N ALA A 2 -41.48 37.83 -58.65
CA ALA A 2 -40.14 37.59 -58.10
C ALA A 2 -40.14 36.29 -57.27
N ARG A 3 -39.31 35.32 -57.66
CA ARG A 3 -39.05 34.09 -56.90
C ARG A 3 -38.05 34.38 -55.78
N ARG A 4 -38.44 34.17 -54.52
CA ARG A 4 -37.50 34.12 -53.38
C ARG A 4 -36.90 32.70 -53.30
N LYS A 5 -35.57 32.62 -53.38
CA LYS A 5 -34.78 31.44 -52.99
C LYS A 5 -34.65 31.45 -51.47
N VAL A 6 -35.05 30.36 -50.82
CA VAL A 6 -34.79 30.11 -49.39
C VAL A 6 -33.47 29.33 -49.29
N CYS A 7 -32.54 29.87 -48.51
CA CYS A 7 -31.21 29.32 -48.27
C CYS A 7 -31.28 27.98 -47.52
N ASN A 8 -30.62 26.97 -48.08
CA ASN A 8 -30.43 25.65 -47.49
C ASN A 8 -29.05 25.63 -46.80
N HIS A 9 -28.97 26.18 -45.58
CA HIS A 9 -27.72 26.24 -44.78
C HIS A 9 -27.83 25.58 -43.41
N PHE A 10 -28.95 24.92 -43.09
CA PHE A 10 -29.22 24.42 -41.74
C PHE A 10 -28.89 22.93 -41.52
N VAL A 11 -28.45 22.21 -42.56
CA VAL A 11 -28.28 20.74 -42.48
C VAL A 11 -26.83 20.32 -42.14
N TRP A 12 -25.85 21.22 -42.27
CA TRP A 12 -24.42 20.87 -42.09
C TRP A 12 -23.88 21.04 -40.65
N LEU A 13 -24.68 21.51 -39.70
CA LEU A 13 -24.23 21.77 -38.32
C LEU A 13 -24.48 20.62 -37.34
N VAL A 14 -25.26 19.59 -37.72
CA VAL A 14 -25.64 18.51 -36.80
C VAL A 14 -24.68 17.30 -36.86
N GLU A 15 -24.01 17.06 -37.99
CA GLU A 15 -23.07 15.93 -38.10
C GLU A 15 -21.67 16.18 -37.53
N ALA A 16 -21.24 17.44 -37.40
CA ALA A 16 -19.92 17.75 -36.83
C ALA A 16 -19.85 17.59 -35.29
N MET A 17 -21.00 17.48 -34.62
CA MET A 17 -21.07 17.43 -33.15
C MET A 17 -21.14 16.00 -32.58
N ALA A 18 -21.35 14.99 -33.43
CA ALA A 18 -21.39 13.58 -33.04
C ALA A 18 -20.02 12.89 -33.00
N LEU A 19 -18.98 13.48 -33.62
CA LEU A 19 -17.66 12.83 -33.73
C LEU A 19 -16.68 13.18 -32.58
N VAL A 20 -17.04 14.10 -31.68
CA VAL A 20 -16.15 14.56 -30.59
C VAL A 20 -16.40 13.84 -29.26
N ILE A 21 -17.48 13.07 -29.14
CA ILE A 21 -17.83 12.36 -27.88
C ILE A 21 -17.22 10.94 -27.83
N ALA A 22 -16.64 10.44 -28.92
CA ALA A 22 -16.08 9.08 -28.98
C ALA A 22 -14.56 8.99 -28.67
N SER A 23 -13.89 10.08 -28.33
CA SER A 23 -12.43 10.13 -28.10
C SER A 23 -11.99 10.17 -26.64
N SER A 24 -12.91 10.15 -25.67
CA SER A 24 -12.58 10.16 -24.22
C SER A 24 -12.25 8.77 -23.63
N GLY A 25 -12.24 7.72 -24.45
CA GLY A 25 -12.05 6.33 -23.98
C GLY A 25 -10.62 5.79 -24.05
N ILE A 26 -9.62 6.57 -24.45
CA ILE A 26 -8.22 6.16 -24.27
C ILE A 26 -7.86 6.54 -22.85
N GLY A 27 -8.22 5.65 -21.92
CA GLY A 27 -7.88 5.74 -20.51
C GLY A 27 -6.38 5.90 -20.37
N LEU A 28 -5.94 7.16 -20.20
CA LEU A 28 -4.63 7.40 -19.64
C LEU A 28 -4.67 6.77 -18.26
N ALA A 29 -3.72 5.88 -18.01
CA ALA A 29 -3.35 5.48 -16.67
C ALA A 29 -3.41 6.74 -15.79
N GLN A 30 -4.22 6.70 -14.73
CA GLN A 30 -4.47 7.85 -13.84
C GLN A 30 -4.23 7.45 -12.38
N GLU A 31 -3.97 8.45 -11.56
CA GLU A 31 -3.85 8.27 -10.12
C GLU A 31 -5.24 8.04 -9.52
N ALA A 32 -5.44 6.89 -8.87
CA ALA A 32 -6.67 6.55 -8.18
C ALA A 32 -6.70 7.08 -6.73
N GLY A 33 -5.54 7.35 -6.13
CA GLY A 33 -5.45 7.96 -4.81
C GLY A 33 -4.02 8.17 -4.33
N SER A 34 -3.82 9.14 -3.45
CA SER A 34 -2.55 9.40 -2.75
C SER A 34 -2.78 9.55 -1.25
N ILE A 35 -1.81 9.10 -0.46
CA ILE A 35 -1.79 9.27 1.00
C ILE A 35 -0.41 9.67 1.50
N ASP A 36 -0.36 10.79 2.23
CA ASP A 36 0.86 11.26 2.92
C ASP A 36 0.80 10.94 4.42
N LEU A 37 1.48 9.85 4.82
CA LEU A 37 1.49 9.37 6.19
C LEU A 37 2.27 10.27 7.15
N ARG A 38 3.05 11.23 6.65
CA ARG A 38 3.79 12.19 7.48
C ARG A 38 2.87 13.21 8.13
N GLN A 39 1.71 13.44 7.51
CA GLN A 39 0.74 14.45 7.94
C GLN A 39 -0.40 13.85 8.77
N ILE A 40 -0.37 12.53 8.99
CA ILE A 40 -1.48 11.80 9.60
C ILE A 40 -1.06 11.22 10.95
N THR A 41 -1.80 11.58 12.00
CA THR A 41 -1.68 10.90 13.29
C THR A 41 -2.43 9.57 13.23
N ARG A 42 -1.68 8.47 13.15
CA ARG A 42 -2.25 7.11 13.05
C ARG A 42 -3.02 6.74 14.31
N ARG A 43 -4.18 6.12 14.12
CA ARG A 43 -5.04 5.62 15.21
C ARG A 43 -4.86 4.12 15.31
N MET A 44 -3.87 3.73 16.13
CA MET A 44 -3.49 2.32 16.33
C MET A 44 -4.02 1.75 17.64
N GLY A 45 -4.52 2.59 18.54
CA GLY A 45 -5.02 2.20 19.86
C GLY A 45 -6.36 1.47 19.76
N LEU A 46 -6.33 0.14 19.80
CA LEU A 46 -7.52 -0.68 19.82
C LEU A 46 -8.20 -0.66 21.20
N ARG A 47 -9.54 -0.53 21.19
CA ARG A 47 -10.39 -0.58 22.38
C ARG A 47 -10.35 -2.00 22.96
N ARG A 48 -10.40 -2.13 24.30
CA ARG A 48 -10.44 -3.42 24.97
C ARG A 48 -11.78 -3.62 25.66
N PRO A 49 -12.29 -4.85 25.72
CA PRO A 49 -13.42 -5.15 26.60
C PRO A 49 -13.02 -4.94 28.06
N PRO A 50 -13.99 -4.66 28.96
CA PRO A 50 -13.73 -4.49 30.38
C PRO A 50 -13.12 -5.77 30.99
N ALA A 51 -12.18 -5.59 31.92
CA ALA A 51 -11.57 -6.68 32.65
C ALA A 51 -12.58 -7.38 33.56
N ARG A 52 -12.55 -8.71 33.56
CA ARG A 52 -13.32 -9.53 34.51
C ARG A 52 -12.49 -9.77 35.78
N PRO A 53 -13.14 -10.00 36.93
CA PRO A 53 -12.44 -10.37 38.15
C PRO A 53 -11.59 -11.64 37.92
N GLY A 54 -10.29 -11.55 38.19
CA GLY A 54 -9.34 -12.66 38.00
C GLY A 54 -8.60 -12.67 36.66
N ASP A 55 -8.85 -11.71 35.76
CA ASP A 55 -8.07 -11.58 34.53
C ASP A 55 -6.59 -11.24 34.87
N PRO A 56 -5.61 -11.83 34.16
CA PRO A 56 -4.21 -11.49 34.31
C PRO A 56 -3.97 -9.99 34.03
N THR A 57 -3.18 -9.32 34.88
CA THR A 57 -2.78 -7.92 34.64
C THR A 57 -1.71 -7.78 33.55
N ASP A 58 -1.02 -8.87 33.25
CA ASP A 58 0.11 -8.87 32.32
C ASP A 58 -0.38 -9.01 30.89
N ARG A 59 0.05 -8.05 30.06
CA ARG A 59 -0.22 -8.08 28.62
C ARG A 59 0.62 -9.18 27.99
N ARG A 60 -0.05 -10.15 27.39
CA ARG A 60 0.58 -11.09 26.46
C ARG A 60 0.13 -10.77 25.05
N GLY A 61 0.99 -11.09 24.10
CA GLY A 61 0.67 -11.13 22.68
C GLY A 61 0.95 -12.54 22.20
N SER A 62 0.01 -13.11 21.45
CA SER A 62 0.17 -14.40 20.80
C SER A 62 0.47 -14.18 19.31
N THR A 63 1.53 -14.80 18.81
CA THR A 63 1.79 -14.89 17.38
C THR A 63 1.06 -16.10 16.80
N SER A 64 0.38 -15.92 15.66
CA SER A 64 -0.23 -17.00 14.89
C SER A 64 0.66 -17.39 13.72
N ARG A 65 0.39 -18.59 13.18
CA ARG A 65 1.10 -19.15 12.03
C ARG A 65 0.63 -18.43 10.77
N ILE A 66 1.59 -18.03 9.94
CA ILE A 66 1.34 -17.44 8.62
C ILE A 66 0.89 -18.55 7.67
N HIS A 67 -0.27 -18.39 7.06
CA HIS A 67 -0.77 -19.26 5.99
C HIS A 67 -0.71 -18.51 4.66
N ASN A 68 -0.58 -19.19 3.53
CA ASN A 68 -0.70 -18.52 2.23
C ASN A 68 -2.19 -18.35 1.89
N CYS A 69 -2.60 -17.18 1.39
CA CYS A 69 -3.88 -17.06 0.72
C CYS A 69 -3.88 -18.00 -0.50
N GLY A 70 -5.03 -18.58 -0.84
CA GLY A 70 -5.19 -19.69 -1.80
C GLY A 70 -4.52 -19.53 -3.18
N ARG A 71 -4.73 -20.54 -4.05
CA ARG A 71 -4.02 -20.79 -5.33
C ARG A 71 -3.40 -19.57 -6.03
N VAL A 72 -2.11 -19.69 -6.32
CA VAL A 72 -1.21 -18.72 -6.98
C VAL A 72 -1.69 -18.25 -8.37
N GLU A 73 -2.61 -18.99 -8.99
CA GLU A 73 -3.00 -18.86 -10.40
C GLU A 73 -3.74 -17.54 -10.75
N ASN A 74 -4.19 -16.74 -9.77
CA ASN A 74 -4.92 -15.47 -9.99
C ASN A 74 -4.35 -14.30 -9.18
N ARG A 75 -3.02 -14.25 -8.96
CA ARG A 75 -2.43 -13.13 -8.22
C ARG A 75 -2.58 -11.83 -9.02
N PRO A 76 -3.06 -10.74 -8.39
CA PRO A 76 -3.04 -9.42 -9.02
C PRO A 76 -1.61 -9.07 -9.45
N VAL A 77 -1.48 -8.48 -10.63
CA VAL A 77 -0.18 -8.01 -11.15
C VAL A 77 -0.09 -6.52 -10.82
N VAL A 78 0.65 -6.19 -9.78
CA VAL A 78 0.81 -4.85 -9.19
C VAL A 78 2.28 -4.43 -9.07
N ARG A 79 2.76 -3.53 -9.91
CA ARG A 79 4.13 -3.03 -9.78
C ARG A 79 4.24 -1.99 -8.67
N THR A 80 5.14 -2.25 -7.72
CA THR A 80 5.60 -1.25 -6.75
C THR A 80 6.78 -0.46 -7.33
N THR A 81 6.87 0.84 -7.17
CA THR A 81 8.00 1.66 -7.63
C THR A 81 8.36 2.70 -6.57
N LEU A 82 9.63 2.74 -6.18
CA LEU A 82 10.17 3.84 -5.39
C LEU A 82 10.33 5.04 -6.33
N VAL A 83 9.46 6.04 -6.18
CA VAL A 83 9.39 7.22 -7.06
C VAL A 83 10.46 8.23 -6.65
N SER A 84 10.54 8.53 -5.36
CA SER A 84 11.46 9.53 -4.84
C SER A 84 11.92 9.20 -3.41
N LEU A 85 13.05 9.78 -3.06
CA LEU A 85 13.63 9.85 -1.72
C LEU A 85 13.89 11.32 -1.40
N ASP A 86 13.86 11.69 -0.11
CA ASP A 86 14.17 13.06 0.29
C ASP A 86 15.63 13.45 0.05
N ARG A 87 16.53 12.47 0.03
CA ARG A 87 17.98 12.64 -0.10
C ARG A 87 18.59 11.48 -0.89
N GLU A 88 19.80 11.71 -1.39
CA GLU A 88 20.60 10.66 -2.05
C GLU A 88 21.67 10.06 -1.12
N GLU A 89 22.00 10.77 -0.03
CA GLU A 89 22.99 10.35 0.96
C GLU A 89 22.38 10.24 2.36
N TYR A 90 22.62 9.11 3.02
CA TYR A 90 22.09 8.78 4.33
C TYR A 90 23.17 8.21 5.25
N GLN A 91 22.88 8.20 6.55
CA GLN A 91 23.64 7.45 7.55
C GLN A 91 22.79 6.33 8.15
N VAL A 92 23.45 5.38 8.81
CA VAL A 92 22.76 4.41 9.66
C VAL A 92 21.95 5.16 10.74
N ASN A 93 20.72 4.72 10.96
CA ASN A 93 19.69 5.33 11.82
C ASN A 93 19.03 6.61 11.27
N ASP A 94 19.31 7.00 10.02
CA ASP A 94 18.51 8.03 9.36
C ASP A 94 17.08 7.55 9.10
N GLU A 95 16.14 8.50 9.08
CA GLU A 95 14.73 8.29 8.72
C GLU A 95 14.45 8.84 7.31
N PRO A 96 14.65 8.06 6.24
CA PRO A 96 14.36 8.50 4.88
C PRO A 96 12.86 8.78 4.74
N THR A 97 12.53 9.88 4.07
CA THR A 97 11.19 10.05 3.52
C THR A 97 11.16 9.50 2.12
N PHE A 98 10.16 8.67 1.82
CA PHE A 98 10.03 8.02 0.52
C PHE A 98 8.64 8.21 -0.05
N GLU A 99 8.57 8.17 -1.37
CA GLU A 99 7.34 8.15 -2.15
C GLU A 99 7.31 6.87 -2.97
N VAL A 100 6.24 6.09 -2.82
CA VAL A 100 6.05 4.81 -3.50
C VAL A 100 4.79 4.84 -4.32
N ARG A 101 4.89 4.34 -5.54
CA ARG A 101 3.76 4.12 -6.45
C ARG A 101 3.44 2.64 -6.54
N ILE A 102 2.17 2.28 -6.39
CA ILE A 102 1.64 0.94 -6.63
C ILE A 102 0.74 1.00 -7.86
N THR A 103 1.11 0.33 -8.93
CA THR A 103 0.39 0.37 -10.22
C THR A 103 -0.22 -0.98 -10.55
N ASN A 104 -1.52 -1.02 -10.87
CA ASN A 104 -2.14 -2.23 -11.39
C ASN A 104 -1.74 -2.44 -12.86
N LEU A 105 -0.92 -3.44 -13.12
CA LEU A 105 -0.52 -3.85 -14.48
C LEU A 105 -1.34 -5.03 -15.01
N GLY A 106 -2.25 -5.56 -14.22
CA GLY A 106 -3.15 -6.64 -14.60
C GLY A 106 -4.29 -6.16 -15.50
N SER A 107 -5.10 -7.11 -15.95
CA SER A 107 -6.30 -6.85 -16.75
C SER A 107 -7.58 -6.77 -15.91
N LEU A 108 -7.49 -7.01 -14.60
CA LEU A 108 -8.62 -6.98 -13.67
C LEU A 108 -8.40 -5.91 -12.60
N PRO A 109 -9.47 -5.31 -12.04
CA PRO A 109 -9.36 -4.39 -10.93
C PRO A 109 -8.74 -5.05 -9.69
N VAL A 110 -7.93 -4.31 -8.95
CA VAL A 110 -7.27 -4.78 -7.71
C VAL A 110 -7.68 -3.90 -6.55
N LYS A 111 -8.08 -4.50 -5.44
CA LYS A 111 -8.36 -3.77 -4.20
C LYS A 111 -7.18 -3.86 -3.25
N ILE A 112 -6.77 -2.72 -2.70
CA ILE A 112 -5.68 -2.62 -1.72
C ILE A 112 -6.15 -1.89 -0.46
N PRO A 113 -5.64 -2.28 0.73
CA PRO A 113 -5.77 -1.49 1.96
C PRO A 113 -5.24 -0.06 1.77
N PHE A 114 -6.00 0.95 2.22
CA PHE A 114 -5.64 2.35 1.98
C PHE A 114 -5.99 3.31 3.15
N SER A 115 -6.26 2.78 4.34
CA SER A 115 -6.46 3.57 5.56
C SER A 115 -5.24 3.49 6.48
N PRO A 116 -4.79 4.60 7.09
CA PRO A 116 -3.69 4.59 8.06
C PRO A 116 -4.15 4.25 9.50
N HIS A 117 -5.43 3.92 9.69
CA HIS A 117 -6.08 3.81 11.00
C HIS A 117 -6.62 2.39 11.25
N LEU A 118 -5.84 1.54 11.91
CA LEU A 118 -6.30 0.21 12.30
C LEU A 118 -7.49 0.26 13.28
N ALA A 119 -7.50 1.23 14.20
CA ALA A 119 -8.56 1.34 15.21
C ALA A 119 -9.96 1.56 14.63
N ASP A 120 -10.05 2.13 13.42
CA ASP A 120 -11.31 2.38 12.74
C ASP A 120 -11.94 1.11 12.15
N LEU A 121 -11.15 0.04 12.02
CA LEU A 121 -11.62 -1.28 11.57
C LEU A 121 -12.18 -2.10 12.72
N GLN A 122 -12.00 -1.66 13.96
CA GLN A 122 -12.48 -2.38 15.12
C GLN A 122 -14.01 -2.24 15.25
N PRO A 123 -14.74 -3.35 15.43
CA PRO A 123 -16.19 -3.33 15.64
C PRO A 123 -16.57 -2.57 16.91
N GLU A 124 -17.80 -2.06 16.96
CA GLU A 124 -18.31 -1.31 18.12
C GLU A 124 -18.17 -2.10 19.43
N ASP A 125 -18.47 -3.39 19.41
CA ASP A 125 -18.16 -4.30 20.53
C ASP A 125 -16.69 -4.77 20.45
N PRO A 126 -15.81 -4.34 21.38
CA PRO A 126 -14.38 -4.67 21.34
C PRO A 126 -14.08 -6.13 21.69
N SER A 127 -15.07 -6.91 22.16
CA SER A 127 -14.90 -8.34 22.43
C SER A 127 -15.06 -9.21 21.18
N ARG A 128 -15.56 -8.64 20.08
CA ARG A 128 -15.75 -9.37 18.83
C ARG A 128 -14.45 -9.48 18.06
N LYS A 129 -14.26 -10.65 17.44
CA LYS A 129 -13.24 -10.82 16.40
C LYS A 129 -13.53 -9.88 15.24
N PHE A 130 -12.48 -9.38 14.61
CA PHE A 130 -12.59 -8.62 13.38
C PHE A 130 -11.48 -8.97 12.41
N SER A 131 -11.82 -8.93 11.13
CA SER A 131 -10.93 -9.27 10.03
C SER A 131 -10.64 -8.03 9.21
N TYR A 132 -9.37 -7.87 8.83
CA TYR A 132 -8.88 -6.77 8.03
C TYR A 132 -7.76 -7.26 7.12
N SER A 133 -7.44 -6.46 6.12
CA SER A 133 -6.27 -6.59 5.29
C SER A 133 -5.24 -5.54 5.68
N GLU A 134 -3.98 -5.92 5.60
CA GLU A 134 -2.83 -5.07 5.83
C GLU A 134 -2.04 -4.96 4.53
N LEU A 135 -1.64 -3.74 4.16
CA LEU A 135 -0.69 -3.46 3.09
C LEU A 135 0.56 -2.88 3.74
N MET A 136 1.63 -3.67 3.78
CA MET A 136 2.94 -3.21 4.23
C MET A 136 3.75 -2.76 3.03
N VAL A 137 4.28 -1.54 3.08
CA VAL A 137 5.23 -0.99 2.10
C VAL A 137 6.58 -0.93 2.77
N SER A 138 7.51 -1.79 2.36
CA SER A 138 8.86 -1.89 2.94
C SER A 138 9.90 -1.26 2.03
N LEU A 139 10.81 -0.50 2.64
CA LEU A 139 12.00 0.01 1.98
C LEU A 139 13.14 -1.01 2.14
N TRP A 140 13.59 -1.54 1.02
CA TRP A 140 14.70 -2.47 0.94
C TRP A 140 15.98 -1.71 0.59
N ILE A 141 17.06 -2.07 1.26
CA ILE A 141 18.40 -1.53 1.08
C ILE A 141 19.30 -2.67 0.60
N GLY A 142 20.11 -2.40 -0.41
CA GLY A 142 20.99 -3.42 -0.99
C GLY A 142 22.29 -2.88 -1.54
N GLY A 143 23.19 -3.83 -1.79
CA GLY A 143 24.40 -3.64 -2.58
C GLY A 143 24.25 -4.26 -3.97
N ALA A 144 25.36 -4.60 -4.61
CA ALA A 144 25.37 -5.31 -5.87
C ALA A 144 24.86 -6.76 -5.76
N THR A 145 25.07 -7.42 -4.61
CA THR A 145 24.89 -8.86 -4.43
C THR A 145 23.92 -9.25 -3.31
N TRP A 146 23.41 -8.27 -2.57
CA TRP A 146 22.53 -8.51 -1.42
C TRP A 146 21.48 -7.40 -1.28
N SER A 147 20.36 -7.73 -0.63
CA SER A 147 19.31 -6.78 -0.26
C SER A 147 18.66 -7.22 1.06
N SER A 148 18.26 -6.27 1.90
CA SER A 148 17.56 -6.50 3.16
C SER A 148 16.52 -5.41 3.41
N ASN A 149 15.46 -5.70 4.17
CA ASN A 149 14.40 -4.76 4.55
C ASN A 149 14.85 -3.77 5.66
N MET A 150 16.11 -3.36 5.64
CA MET A 150 16.70 -2.47 6.66
C MET A 150 16.19 -1.03 6.55
N GLY A 151 15.40 -0.67 5.54
CA GLY A 151 14.86 0.69 5.38
C GLY A 151 13.56 0.94 6.15
N GLY A 152 13.04 -0.06 6.87
CA GLY A 152 11.77 0.04 7.60
C GLY A 152 10.54 -0.05 6.70
N ASP A 153 9.38 0.20 7.29
CA ASP A 153 8.09 -0.03 6.65
C ASP A 153 7.04 0.99 7.08
N VAL A 154 6.06 1.18 6.21
CA VAL A 154 4.78 1.81 6.56
C VAL A 154 3.65 0.83 6.27
N VAL A 155 2.57 0.95 7.03
CA VAL A 155 1.46 0.00 7.00
C VAL A 155 0.14 0.74 6.82
N LEU A 156 -0.65 0.26 5.86
CA LEU A 156 -2.04 0.65 5.63
C LEU A 156 -2.96 -0.53 5.92
N TYR A 157 -4.21 -0.22 6.27
CA TYR A 157 -5.22 -1.16 6.69
C TYR A 157 -6.50 -0.95 5.89
N GLY A 158 -7.29 -2.01 5.76
CA GLY A 158 -8.58 -1.92 5.12
C GLY A 158 -9.45 -3.15 5.36
N SER A 159 -10.75 -3.01 5.17
CA SER A 159 -11.69 -4.12 5.22
C SER A 159 -12.83 -3.88 4.25
N GLU A 160 -13.31 -4.93 3.57
CA GLU A 160 -14.46 -4.85 2.66
C GLU A 160 -15.74 -4.38 3.38
N GLY A 161 -15.83 -4.58 4.69
CA GLY A 161 -16.94 -4.13 5.52
C GLY A 161 -16.88 -2.65 5.92
N ASN A 162 -15.77 -1.94 5.65
CA ASN A 162 -15.52 -0.59 6.12
C ASN A 162 -15.28 0.36 4.92
N PRO A 163 -16.31 1.08 4.47
CA PRO A 163 -16.19 2.01 3.35
C PRO A 163 -15.05 3.02 3.53
N GLY A 164 -14.34 3.33 2.44
CA GLY A 164 -13.24 4.30 2.46
C GLY A 164 -11.92 3.77 3.02
N THR A 165 -11.84 2.50 3.42
CA THR A 165 -10.58 1.88 3.91
C THR A 165 -9.89 1.01 2.87
N MET A 166 -10.56 0.76 1.74
CA MET A 166 -10.05 0.02 0.60
C MET A 166 -10.03 0.95 -0.62
N LEU A 167 -8.94 0.93 -1.37
CA LEU A 167 -8.82 1.61 -2.67
C LEU A 167 -8.87 0.56 -3.79
N THR A 168 -9.66 0.84 -4.83
CA THR A 168 -9.71 -0.01 -6.03
C THR A 168 -8.86 0.63 -7.12
N LEU A 169 -7.90 -0.11 -7.66
CA LEU A 169 -7.09 0.26 -8.81
C LEU A 169 -7.62 -0.46 -10.05
N GLN A 170 -8.13 0.29 -11.02
CA GLN A 170 -8.43 -0.26 -12.34
C GLN A 170 -7.14 -0.62 -13.08
N PRO A 171 -7.19 -1.46 -14.14
CA PRO A 171 -6.05 -1.71 -15.01
C PRO A 171 -5.39 -0.40 -15.48
N GLY A 172 -4.09 -0.27 -15.21
CA GLY A 172 -3.28 0.91 -15.51
C GLY A 172 -3.32 2.01 -14.45
N GLU A 173 -4.28 2.02 -13.51
CA GLU A 173 -4.30 3.01 -12.43
C GLU A 173 -3.21 2.74 -11.38
N TRP A 174 -2.84 3.79 -10.65
CA TRP A 174 -1.90 3.68 -9.54
C TRP A 174 -2.36 4.42 -8.29
N ALA A 175 -1.79 4.02 -7.17
CA ALA A 175 -1.84 4.76 -5.92
C ALA A 175 -0.46 5.24 -5.50
N GLU A 176 -0.41 6.36 -4.79
CA GLU A 176 0.80 6.93 -4.21
C GLU A 176 0.77 6.89 -2.68
N ILE A 177 1.89 6.51 -2.08
CA ILE A 177 2.05 6.41 -0.64
C ILE A 177 3.34 7.13 -0.28
N ILE A 178 3.24 8.17 0.55
CA ILE A 178 4.38 8.90 1.07
C ILE A 178 4.55 8.53 2.54
N GLY A 179 5.75 8.10 2.91
CA GLY A 179 6.05 7.53 4.21
C GLY A 179 7.41 7.92 4.75
N LYS A 180 7.69 7.49 5.98
CA LYS A 180 9.02 7.54 6.59
C LYS A 180 9.50 6.12 6.84
N GLY A 181 10.73 5.84 6.44
CA GLY A 181 11.45 4.63 6.78
C GLY A 181 12.37 4.85 7.99
N HIS A 182 13.17 3.84 8.29
CA HIS A 182 14.25 3.92 9.26
C HIS A 182 15.38 2.99 8.82
N ILE A 183 16.56 3.54 8.54
CA ILE A 183 17.73 2.76 8.11
C ILE A 183 18.35 2.08 9.32
N ARG A 184 18.10 0.78 9.48
CA ARG A 184 18.70 -0.02 10.53
C ARG A 184 20.11 -0.45 10.18
N GLY A 185 20.96 -0.48 11.19
CA GLY A 185 22.30 -1.03 11.08
C GLY A 185 22.29 -2.56 10.97
N PRO A 186 23.41 -3.17 10.57
CA PRO A 186 23.53 -4.62 10.49
C PRO A 186 23.70 -5.31 11.85
N ASP A 187 22.77 -6.21 12.17
CA ASP A 187 22.65 -6.76 13.53
C ASP A 187 23.69 -7.81 13.96
N SER A 188 24.48 -8.44 13.05
CA SER A 188 25.78 -9.12 13.38
C SER A 188 26.33 -10.11 12.33
N ILE A 189 25.64 -10.45 11.24
CA ILE A 189 26.20 -11.33 10.16
C ILE A 189 26.27 -10.58 8.83
N SER A 190 25.40 -9.60 8.66
CA SER A 190 25.38 -8.68 7.52
C SER A 190 26.65 -7.84 7.42
N GLN A 191 27.37 -7.64 8.55
CA GLN A 191 28.61 -6.85 8.61
C GLN A 191 29.71 -7.38 7.68
N VAL A 192 29.85 -8.71 7.54
CA VAL A 192 30.89 -9.33 6.69
C VAL A 192 30.57 -9.16 5.19
N ARG A 193 29.29 -9.18 4.81
CA ARG A 193 28.84 -8.92 3.42
C ARG A 193 28.88 -7.43 3.09
N LEU A 194 28.43 -6.59 4.01
CA LEU A 194 28.44 -5.13 3.87
C LEU A 194 29.85 -4.54 3.74
N ALA A 195 30.83 -5.11 4.45
CA ALA A 195 32.22 -4.69 4.37
C ALA A 195 32.84 -4.90 2.97
N ARG A 196 32.23 -5.73 2.10
CA ARG A 196 32.72 -6.00 0.73
C ARG A 196 31.82 -5.45 -0.36
N ASP A 197 30.58 -5.10 -0.04
CA ASP A 197 29.57 -4.64 -1.00
C ASP A 197 28.73 -3.52 -0.38
N PRO A 198 29.04 -2.25 -0.66
CA PRO A 198 28.44 -1.11 0.01
C PRO A 198 26.94 -1.00 -0.28
N MET A 199 26.20 -0.45 0.69
CA MET A 199 24.78 -0.11 0.55
C MET A 199 24.63 1.01 -0.48
N THR A 200 24.28 0.65 -1.70
CA THR A 200 24.28 1.57 -2.87
C THR A 200 22.94 1.68 -3.55
N ARG A 201 21.95 0.88 -3.11
CA ARG A 201 20.64 0.79 -3.76
C ARG A 201 19.53 0.75 -2.74
N MET A 202 18.42 1.40 -3.09
CA MET A 202 17.15 1.28 -2.41
C MET A 202 16.04 0.93 -3.39
N ASN A 203 15.06 0.17 -2.94
CA ASN A 203 13.84 -0.12 -3.67
C ASN A 203 12.68 -0.31 -2.70
N ALA A 204 11.45 -0.26 -3.21
CA ALA A 204 10.25 -0.50 -2.43
C ALA A 204 9.61 -1.84 -2.81
N GLU A 205 8.99 -2.46 -1.82
CA GLU A 205 8.22 -3.70 -1.95
C GLU A 205 6.91 -3.56 -1.21
N ILE A 206 5.88 -4.23 -1.71
CA ILE A 206 4.63 -4.37 -0.97
C ILE A 206 4.34 -5.82 -0.64
N GLU A 207 3.74 -5.99 0.53
CA GLU A 207 3.18 -7.24 1.00
C GLU A 207 1.75 -6.98 1.46
N ILE A 208 0.83 -7.87 1.08
CA ILE A 208 -0.56 -7.80 1.54
C ILE A 208 -0.87 -9.02 2.40
N TYR A 209 -1.38 -8.75 3.60
CA TYR A 209 -1.83 -9.75 4.55
C TYR A 209 -3.35 -9.65 4.76
N GLN A 210 -3.96 -10.75 5.15
CA GLN A 210 -5.29 -10.82 5.73
C GLN A 210 -5.18 -11.32 7.16
N ASP A 211 -5.58 -10.47 8.09
CA ASP A 211 -5.51 -10.75 9.51
C ASP A 211 -6.90 -10.89 10.10
N GLN A 212 -7.00 -11.76 11.09
CA GLN A 212 -8.14 -11.80 12.01
C GLN A 212 -7.62 -11.62 13.42
N THR A 213 -8.11 -10.61 14.12
CA THR A 213 -7.67 -10.28 15.48
C THR A 213 -8.81 -10.47 16.48
N LEU A 214 -8.47 -11.04 17.63
CA LEU A 214 -9.31 -11.08 18.82
C LEU A 214 -8.62 -10.30 19.94
N ILE A 215 -9.34 -9.38 20.55
CA ILE A 215 -8.85 -8.59 21.66
C ILE A 215 -9.62 -9.00 22.92
N THR A 216 -8.88 -9.33 23.96
CA THR A 216 -9.42 -9.54 25.30
C THR A 216 -9.06 -8.36 26.20
N SER A 217 -9.49 -8.40 27.45
CA SER A 217 -9.19 -7.39 28.47
C SER A 217 -7.68 -7.25 28.71
N SER A 218 -6.92 -8.35 28.58
CA SER A 218 -5.49 -8.41 28.88
C SER A 218 -4.60 -8.88 27.72
N ASP A 219 -5.17 -9.46 26.66
CA ASP A 219 -4.42 -10.06 25.55
C ASP A 219 -4.92 -9.53 24.20
N SER A 220 -4.06 -9.60 23.20
CA SER A 220 -4.41 -9.45 21.79
C SER A 220 -3.78 -10.60 21.03
N ALA A 221 -4.63 -11.42 20.42
CA ALA A 221 -4.19 -12.54 19.60
C ALA A 221 -4.60 -12.29 18.15
N THR A 222 -3.61 -12.27 17.26
CA THR A 222 -3.86 -12.52 15.84
C THR A 222 -4.26 -13.98 15.73
N VAL A 223 -5.53 -14.25 15.41
CA VAL A 223 -6.12 -15.58 15.33
C VAL A 223 -5.69 -16.25 14.02
N SER A 224 -5.67 -15.51 12.92
CA SER A 224 -5.10 -15.94 11.65
C SER A 224 -4.36 -14.78 11.00
N ASN A 225 -3.28 -15.12 10.29
CA ASN A 225 -2.57 -14.23 9.40
C ASN A 225 -2.37 -15.01 8.09
N GLU A 226 -2.98 -14.53 7.02
CA GLU A 226 -2.87 -15.10 5.68
C GLU A 226 -2.12 -14.14 4.77
N PHE A 227 -1.23 -14.69 3.96
CA PHE A 227 -0.32 -13.95 3.12
C PHE A 227 -0.77 -13.98 1.67
N CYS A 228 -1.22 -12.85 1.15
CA CYS A 228 -2.00 -12.78 -0.09
C CYS A 228 -1.18 -12.35 -1.29
N LEU A 229 -0.17 -11.50 -1.10
CA LEU A 229 0.60 -10.94 -2.21
C LEU A 229 2.02 -10.60 -1.78
N ILE A 230 3.00 -11.03 -2.58
CA ILE A 230 4.32 -10.40 -2.69
C ILE A 230 4.40 -9.86 -4.09
N GLU A 231 4.63 -8.56 -4.25
CA GLU A 231 5.16 -8.08 -5.51
C GLU A 231 6.44 -7.30 -5.30
N LYS A 232 7.52 -7.96 -5.74
CA LYS A 232 8.86 -7.42 -5.80
C LYS A 232 9.06 -6.70 -7.13
N GLN A 233 9.66 -5.51 -7.01
CA GLN A 233 10.50 -4.83 -8.00
C GLN A 233 9.84 -3.77 -8.88
N GLY A 234 9.93 -2.55 -8.36
CA GLY A 234 10.26 -1.38 -9.18
C GLY A 234 11.77 -1.23 -9.33
N PRO A 235 12.23 -0.31 -10.19
CA PRO A 235 13.65 -0.05 -10.38
C PRO A 235 14.35 0.30 -9.06
N ASN A 236 15.61 -0.11 -8.93
CA ASN A 236 16.47 0.34 -7.84
C ASN A 236 16.80 1.82 -8.04
N VAL A 237 16.72 2.59 -6.96
CA VAL A 237 17.25 3.96 -6.87
C VAL A 237 18.66 3.87 -6.30
N ASN A 238 19.63 4.55 -6.92
CA ASN A 238 20.99 4.61 -6.38
C ASN A 238 21.03 5.55 -5.19
N VAL A 239 21.65 5.12 -4.11
CA VAL A 239 21.86 5.91 -2.89
C VAL A 239 23.29 5.72 -2.39
N LYS A 240 23.74 6.59 -1.49
CA LYS A 240 24.97 6.37 -0.73
C LYS A 240 24.62 6.33 0.75
N ILE A 241 24.88 5.20 1.41
CA ILE A 241 24.73 5.10 2.86
C ILE A 241 26.12 5.00 3.48
N LYS A 242 26.42 5.90 4.41
CA LYS A 242 27.71 6.00 5.11
C LYS A 242 27.62 5.46 6.52
#